data_AF-A0A0C2C9J9-F1
#
_entry.id   AF-A0A0C2C9J9-F1
#
_cell.length_a   1.000
_cell.length_b   1.000
_cell.length_c   1.000
_cell.angle_alpha   90.00
_cell.angle_beta   90.00
_cell.angle_gamma   90.00
#
_symmetry.space_group_name_H-M   'P 1'
#
loop_
_entity.id
_entity.type
_entity.pdbx_description
1 polymer ?
#
loop_
_entity_poly.entity_id
_entity_poly.type
_entity_poly.pdbx_seq_one_letter_code
_entity_poly.pdbx_strand_id
1 'polypeptide(L)'
;MLANISPSAVSAWLCPRSPSDVVAQVPVSYNCSRIIPQVDAKPISLSVHIFRPNTQCYDTSASLCRIVTHSVTFSVNFFEARTERHSEEYQIVPLEACKLMMEHHKCEHGTMTENGGSWATTDELMFDWPSAPFGCCSEQQMSVSNCYLISTIVHMRHGSEFPDSPAGDFHLCIYNAGSCTMHDGSMLVWTPSQEEPCQYVSVTKMKGHRLSDIWISDSKEFALSWRGDSDRVHDCGKDLVIPDQGYTLMPVLRLPRSVDAEVGLVTSNQLAAQLLAVEDTVEMAVSALFRHALSALRDRTNLLALSLHASLAVNPTLTLRRLLYRHDLAASYLGDDLLQIHRCMVIPSRHYRVVPFNGTCYSMPQVEFSLSSGASLSMFIDSMTMVLTHEAR
;
A
#
# COMPACT_ATOMS: atom_id res chain seq x y z
N MET A 1 -30.51 17.90 -3.37
CA MET A 1 -30.20 17.83 -1.93
C MET A 1 -28.70 17.97 -1.79
N LEU A 2 -28.22 19.22 -1.65
CA LEU A 2 -26.81 19.50 -1.39
C LEU A 2 -26.60 19.29 0.12
N ALA A 3 -25.87 18.25 0.49
CA ALA A 3 -25.45 18.10 1.87
C ALA A 3 -24.52 19.26 2.21
N ASN A 4 -24.87 20.00 3.26
CA ASN A 4 -23.95 20.91 3.94
C ASN A 4 -22.68 20.11 4.28
N ILE A 5 -21.59 20.36 3.56
CA ILE A 5 -20.26 19.95 3.99
C ILE A 5 -19.93 20.87 5.15
N SER A 6 -20.32 20.48 6.36
CA SER A 6 -19.71 21.01 7.58
C SER A 6 -18.20 20.76 7.50
N PRO A 7 -17.34 21.71 7.92
CA PRO A 7 -15.88 21.53 7.94
C PRO A 7 -15.52 20.58 9.08
N SER A 8 -15.89 19.32 8.94
CA SER A 8 -15.27 18.23 9.70
C SER A 8 -13.91 17.95 9.05
N ALA A 9 -12.92 17.67 9.88
CA ALA A 9 -11.49 17.58 9.60
C ALA A 9 -11.11 16.49 8.57
N VAL A 10 -11.57 16.63 7.33
CA VAL A 10 -11.21 15.72 6.24
C VAL A 10 -9.98 16.28 5.55
N SER A 11 -8.94 15.48 5.43
CA SER A 11 -7.73 15.87 4.72
C SER A 11 -7.94 15.74 3.21
N ALA A 12 -7.42 16.70 2.45
CA ALA A 12 -7.40 16.66 0.99
C ALA A 12 -6.15 15.92 0.51
N TRP A 13 -6.13 15.54 -0.77
CA TRP A 13 -5.03 14.81 -1.38
C TRP A 13 -4.50 15.56 -2.60
N LEU A 14 -3.20 15.78 -2.68
CA LEU A 14 -2.55 16.30 -3.89
C LEU A 14 -1.82 15.15 -4.59
N CYS A 15 -2.18 14.88 -5.84
CA CYS A 15 -1.67 13.73 -6.58
C CYS A 15 -0.93 14.22 -7.84
N PRO A 16 0.37 14.57 -7.75
CA PRO A 16 1.14 14.97 -8.92
C PRO A 16 1.26 13.80 -9.91
N ARG A 17 1.23 14.10 -11.21
CA ARG A 17 1.49 13.10 -12.26
C ARG A 17 3.00 13.00 -12.48
N SER A 18 3.54 11.78 -12.43
CA SER A 18 4.95 11.51 -12.69
C SER A 18 5.11 10.56 -13.88
N PRO A 19 6.14 10.72 -14.74
CA PRO A 19 6.48 9.72 -15.74
C PRO A 19 6.90 8.38 -15.12
N SER A 20 7.26 8.34 -13.84
CA SER A 20 7.58 7.12 -13.08
C SER A 20 6.36 6.42 -12.46
N ASP A 21 5.14 6.87 -12.79
CA ASP A 21 3.91 6.29 -12.26
C ASP A 21 3.71 4.85 -12.75
N VAL A 22 3.23 3.98 -11.85
CA VAL A 22 3.05 2.56 -12.14
C VAL A 22 1.88 2.35 -13.10
N VAL A 23 2.11 1.58 -14.17
CA VAL A 23 1.05 1.12 -15.07
C VAL A 23 0.74 -0.34 -14.75
N ALA A 24 -0.52 -0.62 -14.44
CA ALA A 24 -1.02 -1.95 -14.12
C ALA A 24 -2.08 -2.40 -15.13
N GLN A 25 -2.09 -3.70 -15.45
CA GLN A 25 -3.10 -4.32 -16.29
C GLN A 25 -4.17 -4.99 -15.44
N VAL A 26 -5.44 -4.76 -15.77
CA VAL A 26 -6.58 -5.39 -15.09
C VAL A 26 -6.75 -6.82 -15.60
N PRO A 27 -6.94 -7.82 -14.72
CA PRO A 27 -7.11 -9.21 -15.14
C PRO A 27 -8.29 -9.42 -16.08
N VAL A 28 -8.09 -10.21 -17.13
CA VAL A 28 -9.13 -10.63 -18.09
C VAL A 28 -9.80 -11.94 -17.66
N SER A 29 -10.92 -12.26 -18.31
CA SER A 29 -11.68 -13.49 -18.03
C SER A 29 -10.85 -14.76 -18.23
N TYR A 30 -11.06 -15.75 -17.35
CA TYR A 30 -10.22 -16.96 -17.30
C TYR A 30 -10.82 -18.09 -18.14
N ASN A 31 -9.98 -18.77 -18.94
CA ASN A 31 -10.39 -19.93 -19.73
C ASN A 31 -10.25 -21.24 -18.93
N CYS A 32 -11.36 -21.74 -18.42
CA CYS A 32 -11.39 -22.95 -17.58
C CYS A 32 -11.54 -24.28 -18.35
N SER A 33 -11.40 -24.30 -19.68
CA SER A 33 -11.67 -25.49 -20.50
C SER A 33 -10.82 -26.72 -20.17
N ARG A 34 -9.70 -26.53 -19.45
CA ARG A 34 -8.70 -27.57 -19.14
C ARG A 34 -8.74 -28.11 -17.70
N ILE A 35 -9.67 -27.63 -16.87
CA ILE A 35 -9.67 -27.92 -15.42
C ILE A 35 -10.52 -29.15 -15.06
N ILE A 36 -11.21 -29.77 -16.03
CA ILE A 36 -12.08 -30.94 -15.77
C ILE A 36 -11.26 -32.23 -15.92
N PRO A 37 -10.92 -32.95 -14.83
CA PRO A 37 -10.18 -34.21 -14.91
C PRO A 37 -11.04 -35.36 -15.42
N GLN A 38 -10.37 -36.37 -15.97
CA GLN A 38 -10.88 -37.74 -16.15
C GLN A 38 -10.95 -38.40 -14.77
N VAL A 39 -12.08 -39.06 -14.47
CA VAL A 39 -12.49 -39.47 -13.12
C VAL A 39 -12.32 -40.98 -13.02
N ASP A 40 -11.15 -41.44 -12.58
CA ASP A 40 -10.88 -42.87 -12.31
C ASP A 40 -10.20 -43.10 -10.94
N ALA A 41 -10.12 -42.09 -10.07
CA ALA A 41 -9.35 -42.14 -8.82
C ALA A 41 -10.22 -41.85 -7.60
N LYS A 42 -9.86 -42.42 -6.43
CA LYS A 42 -10.55 -42.12 -5.16
C LYS A 42 -10.05 -40.83 -4.52
N PRO A 43 -10.94 -40.00 -3.93
CA PRO A 43 -10.54 -38.79 -3.22
C PRO A 43 -9.84 -39.11 -1.89
N ILE A 44 -8.66 -38.53 -1.67
CA ILE A 44 -7.85 -38.67 -0.46
C ILE A 44 -8.00 -37.40 0.38
N SER A 45 -8.39 -37.53 1.65
CA SER A 45 -8.43 -36.37 2.56
C SER A 45 -7.02 -35.82 2.82
N LEU A 46 -6.80 -34.56 2.50
CA LEU A 46 -5.51 -33.88 2.64
C LEU A 46 -5.73 -32.45 3.13
N SER A 47 -4.98 -32.07 4.18
CA SER A 47 -4.91 -30.68 4.62
C SER A 47 -3.67 -30.01 4.02
N VAL A 48 -3.83 -28.77 3.54
CA VAL A 48 -2.74 -28.00 2.93
C VAL A 48 -2.65 -26.63 3.58
N HIS A 49 -1.44 -26.14 3.79
CA HIS A 49 -1.19 -24.72 4.04
C HIS A 49 -1.00 -24.03 2.70
N ILE A 50 -1.77 -22.97 2.46
CA ILE A 50 -1.77 -22.24 1.20
C ILE A 50 -1.03 -20.93 1.39
N PHE A 51 -0.16 -20.63 0.44
CA PHE A 51 0.62 -19.42 0.34
C PHE A 51 0.35 -18.78 -1.02
N ARG A 52 0.37 -17.46 -1.07
CA ARG A 52 0.24 -16.69 -2.30
C ARG A 52 1.54 -15.94 -2.58
N PRO A 53 1.84 -15.59 -3.84
CA PRO A 53 2.93 -14.67 -4.15
C PRO A 53 2.80 -13.39 -3.32
N ASN A 54 3.93 -12.89 -2.83
CA ASN A 54 3.97 -11.71 -1.99
C ASN A 54 3.73 -10.46 -2.84
N THR A 55 2.47 -10.05 -2.91
CA THR A 55 2.03 -8.78 -3.52
C THR A 55 1.67 -7.74 -2.46
N GLN A 56 1.98 -8.02 -1.19
CA GLN A 56 1.63 -7.13 -0.09
C GLN A 56 2.50 -5.87 -0.15
N CYS A 57 1.86 -4.74 0.16
CA CYS A 57 2.57 -3.50 0.46
C CYS A 57 2.74 -3.45 1.97
N TYR A 58 3.99 -3.44 2.43
CA TYR A 58 4.34 -3.30 3.83
C TYR A 58 4.36 -1.82 4.17
N ASP A 59 3.35 -1.39 4.92
CA ASP A 59 3.24 -0.02 5.41
C ASP A 59 3.88 0.03 6.81
N THR A 60 5.12 0.49 6.87
CA THR A 60 5.89 0.60 8.12
C THR A 60 5.92 2.02 8.63
N SER A 61 5.61 2.20 9.92
CA SER A 61 5.74 3.50 10.56
C SER A 61 7.20 3.94 10.60
N ALA A 62 7.43 5.19 10.22
CA ALA A 62 8.75 5.77 10.10
C ALA A 62 8.77 7.17 10.75
N SER A 63 9.96 7.59 11.16
CA SER A 63 10.21 8.91 11.73
C SER A 63 11.21 9.65 10.86
N LEU A 64 10.82 10.84 10.39
CA LEU A 64 11.66 11.75 9.63
C LEU A 64 12.22 12.83 10.55
N CYS A 65 13.55 12.84 10.66
CA CYS A 65 14.30 13.85 11.38
C CYS A 65 14.95 14.81 10.39
N ARG A 66 14.71 16.11 10.57
CA ARG A 66 15.24 17.16 9.71
C ARG A 66 15.72 18.34 10.55
N ILE A 67 16.82 18.95 10.16
CA ILE A 67 17.31 20.20 10.74
C ILE A 67 17.34 21.24 9.63
N VAL A 68 16.60 22.33 9.82
CA VAL A 68 16.47 23.42 8.85
C VAL A 68 17.04 24.69 9.45
N THR A 69 17.99 25.30 8.76
CA THR A 69 18.56 26.60 9.12
C THR A 69 17.88 27.67 8.30
N HIS A 70 17.05 28.47 8.95
CA HIS A 70 16.47 29.66 8.36
C HIS A 70 17.47 30.81 8.54
N SER A 71 17.82 31.47 7.44
CA SER A 71 18.66 32.66 7.45
C SER A 71 17.92 33.84 6.84
N VAL A 72 18.12 35.02 7.41
CA VAL A 72 17.64 36.28 6.86
C VAL A 72 18.83 37.19 6.62
N THR A 73 18.98 37.62 5.38
CA THR A 73 19.86 38.72 5.00
C THR A 73 19.02 39.98 4.89
N PHE A 74 19.32 40.99 5.70
CA PHE A 74 18.56 42.24 5.72
C PHE A 74 19.46 43.46 5.69
N SER A 75 18.98 44.54 5.08
CA SER A 75 19.71 45.81 4.99
C SER A 75 18.76 47.00 4.89
N VAL A 76 19.27 48.16 5.29
CA VAL A 76 18.56 49.44 5.19
C VAL A 76 19.40 50.37 4.33
N ASN A 77 18.81 50.95 3.29
CA ASN A 77 19.52 51.92 2.45
C ASN A 77 19.56 53.32 3.11
N PHE A 78 20.25 54.26 2.50
CA PHE A 78 20.37 55.63 3.02
C PHE A 78 19.03 56.37 3.16
N PHE A 79 17.98 55.92 2.46
CA PHE A 79 16.63 56.47 2.49
C PHE A 79 15.66 55.68 3.38
N GLU A 80 16.18 54.88 4.32
CA GLU A 80 15.40 53.99 5.20
C GLU A 80 14.59 52.89 4.49
N ALA A 81 14.84 52.65 3.20
CA ALA A 81 14.20 51.54 2.51
C ALA A 81 14.80 50.22 2.96
N ARG A 82 13.92 49.30 3.36
CA ARG A 82 14.25 47.98 3.91
C ARG A 82 14.32 46.95 2.81
N THR A 83 15.34 46.11 2.86
CA THR A 83 15.46 44.93 2.00
C THR A 83 15.67 43.72 2.91
N GLU A 84 14.90 42.67 2.69
CA GLU A 84 15.08 41.38 3.35
C GLU A 84 15.08 40.26 2.32
N ARG A 85 15.87 39.23 2.60
CA ARG A 85 15.95 38.02 1.81
C ARG A 85 16.05 36.83 2.75
N HIS A 86 15.07 35.93 2.64
CA HIS A 86 15.05 34.68 3.38
C HIS A 86 15.75 33.58 2.57
N SER A 87 16.48 32.72 3.26
CA SER A 87 17.02 31.49 2.71
C SER A 87 16.89 30.35 3.72
N GLU A 88 16.76 29.12 3.20
CA GLU A 88 16.65 27.91 4.00
C GLU A 88 17.74 26.93 3.56
N GLU A 89 18.44 26.37 4.53
CA GLU A 89 19.49 25.37 4.30
C GLU A 89 19.21 24.13 5.15
N TYR A 90 19.31 22.96 4.52
CA TYR A 90 19.09 21.68 5.17
C TYR A 90 20.42 21.12 5.67
N GLN A 91 20.47 20.74 6.94
CA GLN A 91 21.65 20.11 7.52
C GLN A 91 21.54 18.59 7.48
N ILE A 92 22.71 17.94 7.39
CA ILE A 92 22.81 16.48 7.42
C ILE A 92 22.56 15.99 8.85
N VAL A 93 21.52 15.17 9.03
CA VAL A 93 21.15 14.61 10.34
C VAL A 93 21.76 13.21 10.49
N PRO A 94 22.60 12.96 11.51
CA PRO A 94 23.12 11.61 11.76
C PRO A 94 22.06 10.71 12.43
N LEU A 95 22.20 9.40 12.26
CA LEU A 95 21.25 8.40 12.78
C LEU A 95 21.08 8.52 14.29
N GLU A 96 22.17 8.71 15.03
CA GLU A 96 22.13 8.81 16.49
C GLU A 96 21.44 10.09 16.97
N ALA A 97 21.60 11.22 16.26
CA ALA A 97 20.85 12.43 16.58
C ALA A 97 19.35 12.23 16.34
N CYS A 98 18.97 11.53 15.26
CA CYS A 98 17.57 11.23 14.99
C CYS A 98 16.96 10.31 16.06
N LYS A 99 17.69 9.28 16.53
CA LYS A 99 17.24 8.44 17.64
C LYS A 99 17.05 9.24 18.94
N LEU A 100 17.96 10.18 19.25
CA LEU A 100 17.80 11.08 20.39
C LEU A 100 16.54 11.96 20.27
N MET A 101 16.24 12.45 19.07
CA MET A 101 15.01 13.20 18.81
C MET A 101 13.76 12.33 19.02
N MET A 102 13.79 11.07 18.58
CA MET A 102 12.69 10.12 18.73
C MET A 102 12.44 9.70 20.20
N GLU A 103 13.49 9.43 20.97
CA GLU A 103 13.37 8.90 22.34
C GLU A 103 13.19 10.00 23.39
N HIS A 104 13.86 11.14 23.21
CA HIS A 104 13.94 12.18 24.23
C HIS A 104 13.32 13.51 23.81
N HIS A 105 12.85 13.67 22.57
CA HIS A 105 12.35 14.92 22.02
C HIS A 105 13.32 16.09 22.25
N LYS A 106 14.62 15.82 22.09
CA LYS A 106 15.71 16.79 22.22
C LYS A 106 16.61 16.70 21.00
N CYS A 107 17.10 17.86 20.58
CA CYS A 107 18.15 17.97 19.58
C CYS A 107 19.24 18.93 20.04
N GLU A 108 20.29 19.10 19.24
CA GLU A 108 21.41 20.01 19.55
C GLU A 108 20.97 21.47 19.72
N HIS A 109 19.88 21.87 19.05
CA HIS A 109 19.34 23.23 19.10
C HIS A 109 18.32 23.47 20.21
N GLY A 110 17.88 22.44 20.95
CA GLY A 110 16.97 22.63 22.08
C GLY A 110 16.03 21.47 22.36
N THR A 111 15.05 21.73 23.22
CA THR A 111 13.97 20.77 23.52
C THR A 111 12.83 20.99 22.55
N MET A 112 12.31 19.90 21.98
CA MET A 112 11.25 19.93 20.99
C MET A 112 9.89 19.97 21.67
N THR A 113 8.96 20.71 21.09
CA THR A 113 7.57 20.80 21.53
C THR A 113 6.66 20.17 20.48
N GLU A 114 5.59 19.53 20.93
CA GLU A 114 4.62 18.90 20.05
C GLU A 114 3.74 19.97 19.39
N ASN A 115 3.62 19.90 18.07
CA ASN A 115 2.80 20.80 17.26
C ASN A 115 2.01 20.02 16.20
N GLY A 116 0.82 19.54 16.58
CA GLY A 116 -0.12 18.92 15.65
C GLY A 116 0.34 17.59 15.05
N GLY A 117 0.98 16.73 15.86
CA GLY A 117 1.46 15.40 15.45
C GLY A 117 2.90 15.36 14.92
N SER A 118 3.59 16.50 14.88
CA SER A 118 5.04 16.59 14.68
C SER A 118 5.68 17.31 15.86
N TRP A 119 6.97 17.07 16.10
CA TRP A 119 7.72 17.76 17.14
C TRP A 119 8.69 18.74 16.49
N ALA A 120 8.80 19.94 17.05
CA ALA A 120 9.74 20.94 16.56
C ALA A 120 10.33 21.79 17.68
N THR A 121 11.56 22.28 17.49
CA THR A 121 12.06 23.42 18.27
C THR A 121 11.38 24.69 17.74
N THR A 122 11.17 25.66 18.64
CA THR A 122 10.46 26.91 18.34
C THR A 122 11.41 28.09 18.51
N ASP A 123 12.55 28.04 17.83
CA ASP A 123 13.46 29.17 17.81
C ASP A 123 12.97 30.15 16.74
N GLU A 124 12.63 31.36 17.17
CA GLU A 124 12.15 32.43 16.31
C GLU A 124 13.30 33.33 15.87
N LEU A 125 13.33 33.66 14.58
CA LEU A 125 14.32 34.58 14.01
C LEU A 125 13.85 36.01 14.23
N MET A 126 14.20 36.57 15.39
CA MET A 126 13.94 37.97 15.74
C MET A 126 15.17 38.84 15.48
N PHE A 127 14.99 39.94 14.75
CA PHE A 127 16.05 40.89 14.44
C PHE A 127 15.53 42.33 14.42
N ASP A 128 16.38 43.25 14.86
CA ASP A 128 16.08 44.68 14.85
C ASP A 128 16.68 45.36 13.62
N TRP A 129 15.89 46.22 12.98
CA TRP A 129 16.32 46.97 11.80
C TRP A 129 17.34 48.06 12.19
N PRO A 130 18.49 48.14 11.51
CA PRO A 130 19.46 49.20 11.76
C PRO A 130 18.91 50.56 11.33
N SER A 131 19.26 51.62 12.09
CA SER A 131 18.79 52.98 11.82
C SER A 131 19.74 53.73 10.88
N ALA A 132 19.19 54.44 9.88
CA ALA A 132 19.98 55.36 9.06
C ALA A 132 20.32 56.65 9.86
N PRO A 133 21.42 57.36 9.55
CA PRO A 133 22.46 57.05 8.57
C PRO A 133 23.59 56.15 9.11
N PHE A 134 23.62 55.89 10.42
CA PHE A 134 24.78 55.26 11.07
C PHE A 134 24.82 53.72 10.93
N GLY A 135 23.70 53.08 10.55
CA GLY A 135 23.60 51.63 10.29
C GLY A 135 23.17 51.27 8.87
N CYS A 136 23.15 52.23 7.93
CA CYS A 136 22.72 51.97 6.56
C CYS A 136 23.81 51.27 5.72
N CYS A 137 23.39 50.71 4.59
CA CYS A 137 24.25 50.25 3.48
C CYS A 137 25.21 49.09 3.82
N SER A 138 24.92 48.34 4.87
CA SER A 138 25.56 47.05 5.16
C SER A 138 24.51 45.96 5.21
N GLU A 139 24.84 44.80 4.64
CA GLU A 139 24.03 43.60 4.77
C GLU A 139 24.31 42.95 6.11
N GLN A 140 23.25 42.71 6.87
CA GLN A 140 23.28 41.93 8.10
C GLN A 140 22.72 40.55 7.81
N GLN A 141 23.28 39.53 8.43
CA GLN A 141 22.80 38.16 8.31
C GLN A 141 22.52 37.61 9.70
N MET A 142 21.33 37.05 9.89
CA MET A 142 20.97 36.28 11.08
C MET A 142 20.47 34.91 10.65
N SER A 143 20.71 33.91 11.49
CA SER A 143 20.27 32.54 11.21
C SER A 143 19.82 31.85 12.49
N VAL A 144 18.83 30.98 12.35
CA VAL A 144 18.26 30.14 13.40
C VAL A 144 18.03 28.75 12.84
N SER A 145 18.42 27.72 13.60
CA SER A 145 18.29 26.33 13.18
C SER A 145 17.23 25.63 14.01
N ASN A 146 16.20 25.10 13.35
CA ASN A 146 15.13 24.35 13.99
C ASN A 146 15.20 22.87 13.63
N CYS A 147 14.96 22.03 14.63
CA CYS A 147 14.85 20.59 14.49
C CYS A 147 13.40 20.19 14.33
N TYR A 148 13.13 19.25 13.44
CA TYR A 148 11.80 18.72 13.15
C TYR A 148 11.82 17.20 13.22
N LEU A 149 10.83 16.63 13.88
CA LEU A 149 10.54 15.21 13.93
C LEU A 149 9.10 15.00 13.45
N ILE A 150 8.96 14.33 12.32
CA ILE A 150 7.68 14.15 11.62
C ILE A 150 7.42 12.65 11.48
N SER A 151 6.27 12.19 11.97
CA SER A 151 5.83 10.81 11.74
C SER A 151 5.39 10.64 10.28
N THR A 152 5.92 9.62 9.61
CA THR A 152 5.56 9.26 8.23
C THR A 152 5.45 7.74 8.11
N ILE A 153 5.21 7.26 6.89
CA ILE A 153 5.12 5.85 6.55
C ILE A 153 6.06 5.52 5.40
N VAL A 154 6.71 4.37 5.48
CA VAL A 154 7.53 3.79 4.42
C VAL A 154 6.78 2.59 3.87
N HIS A 155 6.56 2.62 2.57
CA HIS A 155 5.96 1.57 1.77
C HIS A 155 7.05 0.74 1.13
N MET A 156 6.99 -0.58 1.32
CA MET A 156 7.83 -1.52 0.60
C MET A 156 7.00 -2.63 -0.02
N ARG A 157 7.39 -3.08 -1.20
CA ARG A 157 6.83 -4.27 -1.84
C ARG A 157 7.94 -5.26 -2.12
N HIS A 158 7.64 -6.53 -1.94
CA HIS A 158 8.55 -7.60 -2.32
C HIS A 158 9.01 -7.45 -3.77
N GLY A 159 10.33 -7.54 -3.98
CA GLY A 159 10.95 -7.42 -5.29
C GLY A 159 11.09 -6.00 -5.83
N SER A 160 10.69 -4.97 -5.07
CA SER A 160 11.03 -3.58 -5.43
C SER A 160 12.47 -3.28 -5.05
N GLU A 161 13.18 -2.52 -5.90
CA GLU A 161 14.59 -2.18 -5.67
C GLU A 161 14.78 -1.20 -4.51
N PHE A 162 13.81 -0.30 -4.32
CA PHE A 162 13.85 0.76 -3.32
C PHE A 162 12.47 0.90 -2.63
N PRO A 163 12.44 1.29 -1.35
CA PRO A 163 11.22 1.64 -0.66
C PRO A 163 10.67 2.97 -1.17
N ASP A 164 9.47 3.34 -0.72
CA ASP A 164 8.80 4.56 -1.11
C ASP A 164 8.15 5.24 0.10
N SER A 165 8.07 6.57 0.11
CA SER A 165 7.42 7.31 1.20
C SER A 165 6.92 8.67 0.70
N PRO A 166 5.86 9.22 1.30
CA PRO A 166 5.45 10.62 1.08
C PRO A 166 6.54 11.65 1.43
N ALA A 167 7.60 11.24 2.15
CA ALA A 167 8.68 12.11 2.59
C ALA A 167 9.62 12.59 1.45
N GLY A 168 9.71 11.88 0.33
CA GLY A 168 10.63 12.24 -0.75
C GLY A 168 11.05 11.07 -1.64
N ASP A 169 12.22 11.20 -2.27
CA ASP A 169 12.82 10.18 -3.12
C ASP A 169 13.69 9.20 -2.29
N PHE A 170 13.54 7.91 -2.57
CA PHE A 170 14.13 6.78 -1.84
C PHE A 170 14.98 5.86 -2.71
N HIS A 171 15.30 6.25 -3.95
CA HIS A 171 16.10 5.40 -4.87
C HIS A 171 17.46 4.96 -4.30
N LEU A 172 18.03 5.71 -3.35
CA LEU A 172 19.32 5.39 -2.69
C LEU A 172 19.15 4.60 -1.38
N CYS A 173 17.91 4.32 -0.97
CA CYS A 173 17.58 3.73 0.32
C CYS A 173 17.36 2.22 0.20
N ILE A 174 17.85 1.46 1.20
CA ILE A 174 17.63 0.02 1.30
C ILE A 174 16.62 -0.24 2.42
N TYR A 175 15.49 -0.87 2.09
CA TYR A 175 14.42 -1.11 3.07
C TYR A 175 14.89 -1.87 4.31
N ASN A 176 15.68 -2.93 4.13
CA ASN A 176 16.19 -3.78 5.22
C ASN A 176 17.22 -3.09 6.13
N ALA A 177 17.76 -1.92 5.73
CA ALA A 177 18.68 -1.16 6.58
C ALA A 177 17.98 -0.50 7.77
N GLY A 178 16.67 -0.22 7.67
CA GLY A 178 15.89 0.44 8.73
C GLY A 178 16.23 1.92 8.94
N SER A 179 17.14 2.48 8.14
CA SER A 179 17.46 3.90 8.15
C SER A 179 17.99 4.35 6.79
N CYS A 180 17.73 5.60 6.42
CA CYS A 180 18.29 6.20 5.21
C CYS A 180 18.47 7.70 5.36
N THR A 181 19.58 8.21 4.82
CA THR A 181 19.80 9.63 4.62
C THR A 181 19.27 10.04 3.25
N MET A 182 18.34 10.98 3.23
CA MET A 182 17.76 11.54 2.02
C MET A 182 18.73 12.51 1.32
N HIS A 183 18.46 12.84 0.06
CA HIS A 183 19.30 13.76 -0.74
C HIS A 183 19.40 15.17 -0.13
N ASP A 184 18.40 15.61 0.62
CA ASP A 184 18.40 16.88 1.33
C ASP A 184 19.19 16.84 2.66
N GLY A 185 19.77 15.69 3.03
CA GLY A 185 20.48 15.49 4.29
C GLY A 185 19.60 15.05 5.46
N SER A 186 18.27 14.99 5.29
CA SER A 186 17.39 14.51 6.36
C SER A 186 17.54 13.00 6.61
N MET A 187 17.21 12.56 7.82
CA MET A 187 17.36 11.17 8.25
C MET A 187 15.97 10.55 8.44
N LEU A 188 15.73 9.44 7.77
CA LEU A 188 14.54 8.62 7.97
C LEU A 188 14.90 7.34 8.71
N VAL A 189 14.11 6.97 9.72
CA VAL A 189 14.29 5.76 10.52
C VAL A 189 12.98 4.97 10.61
N TRP A 190 13.03 3.66 10.38
CA TRP A 190 11.89 2.75 10.46
C TRP A 190 12.33 1.35 10.94
N THR A 191 11.37 0.51 11.28
CA THR A 191 11.62 -0.90 11.61
C THR A 191 11.18 -1.78 10.44
N PRO A 192 12.10 -2.46 9.72
CA PRO A 192 11.75 -3.29 8.57
C PRO A 192 10.89 -4.50 8.95
N SER A 193 9.96 -4.88 8.08
CA SER A 193 9.17 -6.11 8.23
C SER A 193 10.00 -7.34 7.84
N GLN A 194 9.99 -8.39 8.69
CA GLN A 194 10.70 -9.65 8.41
C GLN A 194 10.02 -10.50 7.32
N GLU A 195 8.77 -10.21 6.98
CA GLU A 195 8.03 -10.96 5.95
C GLU A 195 8.22 -10.41 4.53
N GLU A 196 8.74 -9.19 4.40
CA GLU A 196 8.98 -8.54 3.11
C GLU A 196 9.92 -9.31 2.16
N PRO A 197 11.06 -9.87 2.62
CA PRO A 197 11.95 -10.60 1.72
C PRO A 197 11.35 -11.92 1.22
N CYS A 198 10.27 -12.41 1.84
CA CYS A 198 9.64 -13.67 1.45
C CYS A 198 8.89 -13.52 0.13
N GLN A 199 9.16 -14.44 -0.81
CA GLN A 199 8.45 -14.49 -2.09
C GLN A 199 6.98 -14.93 -1.91
N TYR A 200 6.68 -15.68 -0.85
CA TYR A 200 5.36 -16.23 -0.57
C TYR A 200 4.89 -15.92 0.85
N VAL A 201 3.65 -15.46 0.96
CA VAL A 201 2.99 -15.11 2.22
C VAL A 201 1.86 -16.08 2.53
N SER A 202 1.72 -16.46 3.81
CA SER A 202 0.71 -17.43 4.21
C SER A 202 -0.69 -16.84 4.09
N VAL A 203 -1.60 -17.57 3.46
CA VAL A 203 -3.01 -17.19 3.37
C VAL A 203 -3.78 -17.85 4.50
N THR A 204 -3.86 -19.19 4.48
CA THR A 204 -4.58 -19.96 5.50
C THR A 204 -4.25 -21.44 5.38
N LYS A 205 -4.67 -22.22 6.38
CA LYS A 205 -4.68 -23.68 6.36
C LYS A 205 -6.07 -24.18 6.02
N MET A 206 -6.19 -24.98 4.97
CA MET A 206 -7.45 -25.55 4.54
C MET A 206 -7.46 -27.07 4.61
N LYS A 207 -8.63 -27.62 4.92
CA LYS A 207 -8.93 -29.05 4.78
C LYS A 207 -9.62 -29.27 3.43
N GLY A 208 -9.41 -30.42 2.84
CA GLY A 208 -9.96 -30.74 1.55
C GLY A 208 -9.67 -32.18 1.14
N HIS A 209 -10.02 -32.47 -0.11
CA HIS A 209 -9.91 -33.78 -0.71
C HIS A 209 -9.13 -33.66 -2.03
N ARG A 210 -8.13 -34.53 -2.21
CA ARG A 210 -7.32 -34.64 -3.42
C ARG A 210 -7.80 -35.82 -4.25
N LEU A 211 -8.17 -35.55 -5.49
CA LEU A 211 -8.54 -36.52 -6.52
C LEU A 211 -7.49 -36.48 -7.62
N SER A 212 -6.70 -37.55 -7.76
CA SER A 212 -5.55 -37.56 -8.69
C SER A 212 -4.62 -36.36 -8.43
N ASP A 213 -4.44 -35.46 -9.40
CA ASP A 213 -3.62 -34.25 -9.29
C ASP A 213 -4.37 -33.02 -8.74
N ILE A 214 -5.69 -33.10 -8.53
CA ILE A 214 -6.51 -31.93 -8.17
C ILE A 214 -7.01 -32.05 -6.74
N TRP A 215 -6.76 -31.04 -5.93
CA TRP A 215 -7.29 -30.90 -4.58
C TRP A 215 -8.35 -29.82 -4.53
N ILE A 216 -9.45 -30.09 -3.82
CA ILE A 216 -10.49 -29.11 -3.52
C ILE A 216 -10.71 -29.01 -2.02
N SER A 217 -10.81 -27.77 -1.55
CA SER A 217 -11.20 -27.41 -0.19
C SER A 217 -12.59 -27.90 0.18
N ASP A 218 -12.80 -28.23 1.46
CA ASP A 218 -14.12 -28.64 1.97
C ASP A 218 -15.18 -27.53 1.81
N SER A 219 -14.77 -26.26 1.83
CA SER A 219 -15.64 -25.11 1.56
C SER A 219 -16.03 -24.97 0.09
N LYS A 220 -15.34 -25.68 -0.82
CA LYS A 220 -15.52 -25.60 -2.29
C LYS A 220 -15.21 -24.21 -2.87
N GLU A 221 -14.50 -23.38 -2.14
CA GLU A 221 -14.10 -22.03 -2.56
C GLU A 221 -12.72 -22.02 -3.25
N PHE A 222 -11.96 -23.08 -3.04
CA PHE A 222 -10.57 -23.18 -3.47
C PHE A 222 -10.25 -24.55 -4.07
N ALA A 223 -9.52 -24.55 -5.18
CA ALA A 223 -9.05 -25.73 -5.90
C ALA A 223 -7.62 -25.52 -6.38
N LEU A 224 -6.76 -26.54 -6.28
CA LEU A 224 -5.35 -26.50 -6.67
C LEU A 224 -5.00 -27.79 -7.42
N SER A 225 -4.18 -27.69 -8.47
CA SER A 225 -3.62 -28.86 -9.17
C SER A 225 -2.11 -28.92 -9.06
N TRP A 226 -1.58 -30.07 -8.66
CA TRP A 226 -0.14 -30.33 -8.66
C TRP A 226 0.17 -31.82 -8.80
N ARG A 227 1.29 -32.11 -9.45
CA ARG A 227 1.81 -33.47 -9.68
C ARG A 227 2.86 -33.83 -8.63
N GLY A 228 3.23 -35.10 -8.57
CA GLY A 228 4.33 -35.57 -7.71
C GLY A 228 5.67 -34.92 -8.07
N ASP A 229 5.87 -34.65 -9.36
CA ASP A 229 7.10 -34.05 -9.92
C ASP A 229 7.00 -32.52 -10.05
N SER A 230 6.01 -31.88 -9.42
CA SER A 230 5.87 -30.43 -9.43
C SER A 230 7.05 -29.75 -8.75
N ASP A 231 7.47 -28.60 -9.30
CA ASP A 231 8.59 -27.82 -8.80
C ASP A 231 8.41 -27.44 -7.32
N ARG A 232 9.53 -27.39 -6.60
CA ARG A 232 9.57 -27.05 -5.18
C ARG A 232 10.50 -25.87 -4.97
N VAL A 233 10.09 -24.94 -4.12
CA VAL A 233 10.84 -23.72 -3.79
C VAL A 233 11.05 -23.66 -2.29
N HIS A 234 12.27 -23.30 -1.89
CA HIS A 234 12.60 -22.99 -0.50
C HIS A 234 12.52 -21.48 -0.30
N ASP A 235 11.54 -21.02 0.48
CA ASP A 235 11.32 -19.59 0.72
C ASP A 235 11.06 -19.33 2.21
N CYS A 236 11.79 -18.37 2.78
CA CYS A 236 11.73 -18.02 4.21
C CYS A 236 11.72 -19.22 5.17
N GLY A 237 12.61 -20.21 4.90
CA GLY A 237 12.77 -21.41 5.73
C GLY A 237 11.70 -22.49 5.51
N LYS A 238 10.87 -22.39 4.47
CA LYS A 238 9.77 -23.33 4.18
C LYS A 238 9.96 -23.98 2.81
N ASP A 239 9.73 -25.29 2.75
CA ASP A 239 9.69 -26.05 1.49
C ASP A 239 8.27 -26.06 0.92
N LEU A 240 8.07 -25.35 -0.18
CA LEU A 240 6.78 -25.15 -0.80
C LEU A 240 6.71 -25.87 -2.15
N VAL A 241 5.54 -26.44 -2.47
CA VAL A 241 5.23 -27.02 -3.78
C VAL A 241 4.54 -25.97 -4.63
N ILE A 242 4.94 -25.84 -5.91
CA ILE A 242 4.37 -24.89 -6.88
C ILE A 242 3.32 -25.60 -7.75
N PRO A 243 2.01 -25.44 -7.46
CA PRO A 243 0.92 -25.82 -8.35
C PRO A 243 0.81 -24.90 -9.58
N ASP A 244 0.03 -25.36 -10.58
CA ASP A 244 -0.14 -24.67 -11.87
C ASP A 244 -0.87 -23.31 -11.74
N GLN A 245 -1.55 -23.06 -10.63
CA GLN A 245 -2.38 -21.86 -10.39
C GLN A 245 -1.59 -20.67 -9.81
N GLY A 246 -0.28 -20.80 -9.61
CA GLY A 246 0.58 -19.71 -9.11
C GLY A 246 0.49 -19.44 -7.60
N TYR A 247 -0.33 -20.20 -6.87
CA TYR A 247 -0.20 -20.33 -5.41
C TYR A 247 0.97 -21.26 -5.08
N THR A 248 1.36 -21.32 -3.82
CA THR A 248 2.26 -22.36 -3.31
C THR A 248 1.64 -23.04 -2.10
N LEU A 249 1.97 -24.31 -1.90
CA LEU A 249 1.35 -25.10 -0.85
C LEU A 249 2.34 -25.98 -0.11
N MET A 250 2.04 -26.22 1.16
CA MET A 250 2.74 -27.19 1.99
C MET A 250 1.72 -28.26 2.45
N PRO A 251 1.84 -29.51 1.96
CA PRO A 251 0.92 -30.57 2.36
C PRO A 251 1.21 -30.99 3.80
N VAL A 252 0.15 -31.10 4.61
CA VAL A 252 0.24 -31.61 5.98
C VAL A 252 -0.06 -33.09 5.94
N LEU A 253 0.97 -33.90 5.80
CA LEU A 253 0.85 -35.35 5.96
C LEU A 253 0.61 -35.66 7.43
N ARG A 254 -0.64 -36.01 7.77
CA ARG A 254 -0.92 -36.70 9.03
C ARG A 254 -0.57 -38.16 8.80
N LEU A 255 0.56 -38.60 9.34
CA LEU A 255 0.82 -40.03 9.49
C LEU A 255 -0.24 -40.58 10.46
N PRO A 256 -1.14 -41.48 10.02
CA PRO A 256 -2.03 -42.15 10.95
C PRO A 256 -1.18 -42.96 11.94
N ARG A 257 -1.51 -42.88 13.24
CA ARG A 257 -1.05 -43.91 14.17
C ARG A 257 -1.66 -45.22 13.70
N SER A 258 -0.84 -46.21 13.40
CA SER A 258 -1.29 -47.55 13.02
C SER A 258 -2.21 -48.10 14.11
N VAL A 259 -3.51 -48.15 13.82
CA VAL A 259 -4.42 -49.02 14.55
C VAL A 259 -4.56 -50.24 13.66
N ASP A 260 -3.91 -51.32 14.08
CA ASP A 260 -4.02 -52.64 13.47
C ASP A 260 -5.45 -53.13 13.71
N ALA A 261 -6.35 -52.78 12.79
CA ALA A 261 -7.73 -53.24 12.85
C ALA A 261 -7.82 -54.56 12.09
N GLU A 262 -7.65 -55.66 12.84
CA GLU A 262 -8.07 -57.00 12.41
C GLU A 262 -9.52 -56.93 11.90
N VAL A 263 -9.67 -57.21 10.61
CA VAL A 263 -10.94 -57.20 9.90
C VAL A 263 -11.73 -58.45 10.28
N GLY A 264 -12.90 -58.25 10.88
CA GLY A 264 -13.94 -59.25 11.04
C GLY A 264 -14.54 -59.64 9.69
N LEU A 265 -14.58 -60.95 9.45
CA LEU A 265 -15.14 -61.65 8.31
C LEU A 265 -16.65 -61.36 8.13
N VAL A 266 -17.06 -60.83 6.97
CA VAL A 266 -18.47 -60.83 6.52
C VAL A 266 -18.53 -61.21 5.04
N THR A 267 -19.31 -62.24 4.73
CA THR A 267 -19.56 -62.87 3.42
C THR A 267 -20.24 -61.90 2.44
N SER A 268 -20.02 -61.85 1.13
CA SER A 268 -18.92 -62.16 0.20
C SER A 268 -19.27 -61.50 -1.15
N ASN A 269 -20.55 -61.39 -1.55
CA ASN A 269 -20.89 -60.94 -2.91
C ASN A 269 -21.98 -59.84 -2.97
N GLN A 270 -23.03 -59.90 -2.14
CA GLN A 270 -24.09 -58.86 -2.14
C GLN A 270 -23.66 -57.56 -1.45
N LEU A 271 -22.96 -57.64 -0.31
CA LEU A 271 -22.40 -56.47 0.36
C LEU A 271 -21.29 -55.84 -0.49
N ALA A 272 -20.45 -56.64 -1.16
CA ALA A 272 -19.45 -56.15 -2.09
C ALA A 272 -20.10 -55.45 -3.30
N ALA A 273 -21.17 -56.00 -3.87
CA ALA A 273 -21.91 -55.37 -4.96
C ALA A 273 -22.67 -54.10 -4.52
N GLN A 274 -23.21 -54.06 -3.30
CA GLN A 274 -23.84 -52.86 -2.73
C GLN A 274 -22.81 -51.79 -2.40
N LEU A 275 -21.63 -52.17 -1.88
CA LEU A 275 -20.52 -51.26 -1.65
C LEU A 275 -19.96 -50.74 -2.96
N LEU A 276 -19.83 -51.56 -4.01
CA LEU A 276 -19.44 -51.12 -5.35
C LEU A 276 -20.48 -50.19 -5.99
N ALA A 277 -21.78 -50.50 -5.86
CA ALA A 277 -22.84 -49.63 -6.36
C ALA A 277 -22.90 -48.30 -5.59
N VAL A 278 -22.70 -48.32 -4.26
CA VAL A 278 -22.58 -47.10 -3.44
C VAL A 278 -21.30 -46.34 -3.77
N GLU A 279 -20.18 -47.04 -4.00
CA GLU A 279 -18.90 -46.45 -4.38
C GLU A 279 -19.00 -45.75 -5.73
N ASP A 280 -19.55 -46.40 -6.77
CA ASP A 280 -19.72 -45.85 -8.12
C ASP A 280 -20.75 -44.71 -8.14
N THR A 281 -21.86 -44.85 -7.41
CA THR A 281 -22.84 -43.75 -7.28
C THR A 281 -22.30 -42.56 -6.49
N VAL A 282 -21.50 -42.80 -5.45
CA VAL A 282 -20.82 -41.73 -4.71
C VAL A 282 -19.71 -41.11 -5.55
N GLU A 283 -18.94 -41.88 -6.32
CA GLU A 283 -17.88 -41.40 -7.21
C GLU A 283 -18.46 -40.53 -8.35
N MET A 284 -19.54 -40.99 -8.99
CA MET A 284 -20.28 -40.20 -9.97
C MET A 284 -20.91 -38.95 -9.35
N ALA A 285 -21.52 -39.05 -8.16
CA ALA A 285 -22.13 -37.89 -7.51
C ALA A 285 -21.08 -36.87 -7.06
N VAL A 286 -19.96 -37.33 -6.50
CA VAL A 286 -18.84 -36.48 -6.06
C VAL A 286 -18.19 -35.81 -7.26
N SER A 287 -17.93 -36.54 -8.35
CA SER A 287 -17.36 -35.97 -9.57
C SER A 287 -18.30 -34.99 -10.26
N ALA A 288 -19.61 -35.27 -10.31
CA ALA A 288 -20.61 -34.33 -10.80
C ALA A 288 -20.67 -33.06 -9.94
N LEU A 289 -20.66 -33.18 -8.62
CA LEU A 289 -20.60 -32.05 -7.69
C LEU A 289 -19.33 -31.23 -7.88
N PHE A 290 -18.19 -31.88 -8.12
CA PHE A 290 -16.90 -31.24 -8.37
C PHE A 290 -16.93 -30.43 -9.67
N ARG A 291 -17.47 -31.02 -10.75
CA ARG A 291 -17.66 -30.34 -12.04
C ARG A 291 -18.56 -29.13 -11.91
N HIS A 292 -19.69 -29.27 -11.20
CA HIS A 292 -20.61 -28.15 -10.95
C HIS A 292 -19.98 -27.04 -10.08
N ALA A 293 -19.19 -27.40 -9.07
CA ALA A 293 -18.48 -26.41 -8.25
C ALA A 293 -17.46 -25.62 -9.08
N LEU A 294 -16.68 -26.31 -9.92
CA LEU A 294 -15.70 -25.68 -10.80
C LEU A 294 -16.36 -24.75 -11.83
N SER A 295 -17.49 -25.17 -12.44
CA SER A 295 -18.21 -24.31 -13.38
C SER A 295 -18.79 -23.07 -12.69
N ALA A 296 -19.37 -23.24 -11.49
CA ALA A 296 -19.94 -22.12 -10.74
C ALA A 296 -18.86 -21.12 -10.29
N LEU A 297 -17.68 -21.61 -9.89
CA LEU A 297 -16.56 -20.76 -9.51
C LEU A 297 -16.08 -19.92 -10.72
N ARG A 298 -15.90 -20.55 -11.88
CA ARG A 298 -15.55 -19.86 -13.13
C ARG A 298 -16.51 -18.72 -13.42
N ASP A 299 -17.82 -19.02 -13.40
CA ASP A 299 -18.83 -18.05 -13.79
C ASP A 299 -18.83 -16.85 -12.84
N ARG A 300 -18.64 -17.07 -11.54
CA ARG A 300 -18.49 -16.00 -10.55
C ARG A 300 -17.23 -15.16 -10.75
N THR A 301 -16.09 -15.79 -11.03
CA THR A 301 -14.83 -15.05 -11.25
C THR A 301 -14.89 -14.20 -12.52
N ASN A 302 -15.47 -14.72 -13.59
CA ASN A 302 -15.64 -13.97 -14.83
C ASN A 302 -16.63 -12.81 -14.67
N LEU A 303 -17.72 -12.99 -13.91
CA LEU A 303 -18.63 -11.90 -13.57
C LEU A 303 -17.96 -10.82 -12.72
N LEU A 304 -17.14 -11.22 -11.74
CA LEU A 304 -16.38 -10.27 -10.91
C LEU A 304 -15.40 -9.45 -11.75
N ALA A 305 -14.67 -10.09 -12.67
CA ALA A 305 -13.75 -9.41 -13.57
C ALA A 305 -14.49 -8.35 -14.42
N LEU A 306 -15.64 -8.71 -15.01
CA LEU A 306 -16.46 -7.77 -15.79
C LEU A 306 -16.95 -6.58 -14.95
N SER A 307 -17.41 -6.84 -13.73
CA SER A 307 -17.84 -5.79 -12.79
C SER A 307 -16.68 -4.86 -12.41
N LEU A 308 -15.47 -5.39 -12.27
CA LEU A 308 -14.28 -4.63 -11.93
C LEU A 308 -13.90 -3.69 -13.07
N HIS A 309 -13.88 -4.18 -14.30
CA HIS A 309 -13.62 -3.39 -15.51
C HIS A 309 -14.60 -2.22 -15.65
N ALA A 310 -15.91 -2.49 -15.49
CA ALA A 310 -16.92 -1.43 -15.54
C ALA A 310 -16.73 -0.37 -14.44
N SER A 311 -16.33 -0.79 -13.24
CA SER A 311 -16.11 0.13 -12.11
C SER A 311 -14.87 1.01 -12.31
N LEU A 312 -13.79 0.43 -12.84
CA LEU A 312 -12.55 1.16 -13.13
C LEU A 312 -12.71 2.16 -14.28
N ALA A 313 -13.56 1.86 -15.27
CA ALA A 313 -13.88 2.78 -16.35
C ALA A 313 -14.67 4.02 -15.87
N VAL A 314 -15.52 3.87 -14.85
CA VAL A 314 -16.34 4.97 -14.31
C VAL A 314 -15.57 5.81 -13.29
N ASN A 315 -14.98 5.17 -12.27
CA ASN A 315 -14.27 5.84 -11.19
C ASN A 315 -13.02 5.03 -10.79
N PRO A 316 -11.89 5.20 -11.51
CA PRO A 316 -10.68 4.41 -11.29
C PRO A 316 -10.09 4.64 -9.89
N THR A 317 -10.00 5.90 -9.44
CA THR A 317 -9.45 6.25 -8.13
C THR A 317 -10.22 5.59 -6.98
N LEU A 318 -11.54 5.74 -6.92
CA LEU A 318 -12.33 5.19 -5.81
C LEU A 318 -12.29 3.65 -5.79
N THR A 319 -12.37 3.04 -6.97
CA THR A 319 -12.35 1.58 -7.12
C THR A 319 -11.00 1.01 -6.68
N LEU A 320 -9.89 1.61 -7.13
CA LEU A 320 -8.55 1.18 -6.76
C LEU A 320 -8.30 1.33 -5.26
N ARG A 321 -8.70 2.46 -4.66
CA ARG A 321 -8.57 2.70 -3.21
C ARG A 321 -9.29 1.62 -2.39
N ARG A 322 -10.48 1.21 -2.83
CA ARG A 322 -11.24 0.13 -2.18
C ARG A 322 -10.60 -1.24 -2.38
N LEU A 323 -10.06 -1.50 -3.58
CA LEU A 323 -9.43 -2.78 -3.92
C LEU A 323 -8.11 -2.98 -3.17
N LEU A 324 -7.29 -1.94 -3.08
CA LEU A 324 -5.98 -1.97 -2.42
C LEU A 324 -6.03 -1.56 -0.95
N TYR A 325 -7.19 -1.12 -0.45
CA TYR A 325 -7.37 -0.60 0.90
C TYR A 325 -6.38 0.55 1.23
N ARG A 326 -6.13 1.42 0.26
CA ARG A 326 -5.22 2.57 0.37
C ARG A 326 -5.93 3.86 0.01
N HIS A 327 -5.75 4.94 0.77
CA HIS A 327 -6.42 6.23 0.53
C HIS A 327 -5.53 7.28 -0.16
N ASP A 328 -4.23 7.01 -0.21
CA ASP A 328 -3.16 7.88 -0.68
C ASP A 328 -2.82 7.67 -2.17
N LEU A 329 -3.74 7.05 -2.92
CA LEU A 329 -3.56 6.76 -4.34
C LEU A 329 -4.62 7.46 -5.17
N ALA A 330 -4.27 7.90 -6.37
CA ALA A 330 -5.20 8.25 -7.43
C ALA A 330 -4.94 7.36 -8.64
N ALA A 331 -5.93 7.22 -9.51
CA ALA A 331 -5.78 6.39 -10.69
C ALA A 331 -6.43 7.03 -11.91
N SER A 332 -5.81 6.82 -13.06
CA SER A 332 -6.31 7.20 -14.37
C SER A 332 -6.49 5.96 -15.23
N TYR A 333 -7.64 5.84 -15.88
CA TYR A 333 -7.90 4.76 -16.82
C TYR A 333 -7.40 5.18 -18.21
N LEU A 334 -6.43 4.44 -18.76
CA LEU A 334 -5.78 4.78 -20.04
C LEU A 334 -6.48 4.13 -21.25
N GLY A 335 -7.43 3.22 -21.02
CA GLY A 335 -8.01 2.37 -22.07
C GLY A 335 -7.30 1.02 -22.14
N ASP A 336 -7.87 0.08 -22.90
CA ASP A 336 -7.33 -1.27 -23.13
C ASP A 336 -6.92 -2.02 -21.83
N ASP A 337 -7.75 -1.93 -20.80
CA ASP A 337 -7.54 -2.57 -19.50
C ASP A 337 -6.29 -2.08 -18.75
N LEU A 338 -5.72 -0.94 -19.15
CA LEU A 338 -4.56 -0.32 -18.51
C LEU A 338 -4.97 0.79 -17.54
N LEU A 339 -4.36 0.74 -16.37
CA LEU A 339 -4.55 1.70 -15.29
C LEU A 339 -3.21 2.34 -14.93
N GLN A 340 -3.16 3.67 -14.90
CA GLN A 340 -2.03 4.40 -14.35
C GLN A 340 -2.33 4.79 -12.90
N ILE A 341 -1.41 4.49 -12.00
CA ILE A 341 -1.56 4.74 -10.56
C ILE A 341 -0.65 5.89 -10.16
N HIS A 342 -1.24 6.94 -9.60
CA HIS A 342 -0.57 8.14 -9.12
C HIS A 342 -0.51 8.13 -7.59
N ARG A 343 0.61 8.61 -7.05
CA ARG A 343 0.80 8.79 -5.60
C ARG A 343 0.23 10.11 -5.14
N CYS A 344 -0.35 10.15 -3.95
CA CYS A 344 -0.91 11.35 -3.37
C CYS A 344 -0.30 11.69 -2.02
N MET A 345 -0.06 12.98 -1.79
CA MET A 345 0.33 13.53 -0.49
C MET A 345 -0.90 14.10 0.22
N VAL A 346 -0.94 13.93 1.55
CA VAL A 346 -2.02 14.46 2.38
C VAL A 346 -1.85 15.97 2.60
N ILE A 347 -2.95 16.71 2.45
CA ILE A 347 -3.05 18.12 2.78
C ILE A 347 -3.99 18.27 3.97
N PRO A 348 -3.47 18.71 5.13
CA PRO A 348 -4.31 18.96 6.30
C PRO A 348 -5.34 20.07 6.03
N SER A 349 -6.51 19.96 6.64
CA SER A 349 -7.63 20.89 6.47
C SER A 349 -7.31 22.36 6.77
N ARG A 350 -6.30 22.63 7.60
CA ARG A 350 -5.84 24.01 7.91
C ARG A 350 -5.15 24.71 6.74
N HIS A 351 -4.67 23.96 5.75
CA HIS A 351 -3.90 24.49 4.62
C HIS A 351 -4.76 24.75 3.38
N TYR A 352 -6.08 24.53 3.43
CA TYR A 352 -6.96 24.88 2.33
C TYR A 352 -8.31 25.41 2.81
N ARG A 353 -8.94 26.27 2.00
CA ARG A 353 -10.29 26.79 2.23
C ARG A 353 -11.14 26.68 0.98
N VAL A 354 -12.40 26.29 1.12
CA VAL A 354 -13.36 26.32 0.01
C VAL A 354 -13.77 27.76 -0.26
N VAL A 355 -13.68 28.18 -1.53
CA VAL A 355 -14.00 29.53 -1.97
C VAL A 355 -15.48 29.58 -2.35
N PRO A 356 -16.25 30.58 -1.87
CA PRO A 356 -17.65 30.76 -2.27
C PRO A 356 -17.76 31.17 -3.75
N PHE A 357 -18.80 30.66 -4.44
CA PHE A 357 -19.00 30.91 -5.87
C PHE A 357 -19.44 32.35 -6.15
N ASN A 358 -18.77 33.02 -7.11
CA ASN A 358 -19.09 34.38 -7.58
C ASN A 358 -19.83 34.38 -8.94
N GLY A 359 -20.86 33.54 -9.07
CA GLY A 359 -21.79 33.58 -10.21
C GLY A 359 -21.45 32.69 -11.41
N THR A 360 -20.30 32.01 -11.41
CA THR A 360 -19.98 30.92 -12.36
C THR A 360 -20.08 29.57 -11.67
N CYS A 361 -20.75 28.60 -12.32
CA CYS A 361 -20.89 27.25 -11.81
C CYS A 361 -19.82 26.34 -12.42
N TYR A 362 -19.03 25.69 -11.58
CA TYR A 362 -18.08 24.64 -11.94
C TYR A 362 -18.64 23.28 -11.51
N SER A 363 -18.23 22.16 -12.13
CA SER A 363 -18.65 20.83 -11.65
C SER A 363 -18.07 20.48 -10.28
N MET A 364 -16.95 21.12 -9.92
CA MET A 364 -16.23 20.92 -8.67
C MET A 364 -16.10 22.25 -7.90
N PRO A 365 -16.17 22.24 -6.56
CA PRO A 365 -15.92 23.42 -5.75
C PRO A 365 -14.47 23.88 -5.83
N GLN A 366 -14.28 25.20 -5.92
CA GLN A 366 -12.97 25.83 -5.92
C GLN A 366 -12.43 25.90 -4.48
N VAL A 367 -11.14 25.66 -4.32
CA VAL A 367 -10.40 25.78 -3.07
C VAL A 367 -9.17 26.66 -3.25
N GLU A 368 -8.83 27.38 -2.20
CA GLU A 368 -7.56 28.10 -2.10
C GLU A 368 -6.66 27.36 -1.11
N PHE A 369 -5.49 26.96 -1.59
CA PHE A 369 -4.49 26.19 -0.87
C PHE A 369 -3.29 27.10 -0.55
N SER A 370 -2.84 27.07 0.71
CA SER A 370 -1.66 27.80 1.16
C SER A 370 -0.44 26.88 1.29
N LEU A 371 0.63 27.23 0.57
CA LEU A 371 1.93 26.59 0.69
C LEU A 371 2.62 27.03 1.99
N SER A 372 3.53 26.19 2.49
CA SER A 372 4.41 26.52 3.63
C SER A 372 5.29 27.74 3.38
N SER A 373 5.53 28.11 2.12
CA SER A 373 6.25 29.32 1.70
C SER A 373 5.41 30.61 1.77
N GLY A 374 4.13 30.54 2.15
CA GLY A 374 3.22 31.68 2.22
C GLY A 374 2.50 32.03 0.90
N ALA A 375 2.80 31.34 -0.21
CA ALA A 375 2.09 31.50 -1.47
C ALA A 375 0.72 30.80 -1.46
N SER A 376 -0.32 31.43 -2.01
CA SER A 376 -1.64 30.82 -2.19
C SER A 376 -1.91 30.43 -3.65
N LEU A 377 -2.52 29.26 -3.85
CA LEU A 377 -2.87 28.67 -5.14
C LEU A 377 -4.37 28.37 -5.17
N SER A 378 -5.01 28.65 -6.30
CA SER A 378 -6.40 28.26 -6.56
C SER A 378 -6.46 26.92 -7.29
N MET A 379 -7.25 25.99 -6.76
CA MET A 379 -7.48 24.65 -7.31
C MET A 379 -8.96 24.25 -7.17
N PHE A 380 -9.33 23.08 -7.66
CA PHE A 380 -10.64 22.45 -7.48
C PHE A 380 -10.51 21.19 -6.65
N ILE A 381 -11.55 20.83 -5.88
CA ILE A 381 -11.56 19.60 -5.09
C ILE A 381 -12.71 18.69 -5.53
N ASP A 382 -12.38 17.44 -5.82
CA ASP A 382 -13.40 16.40 -6.06
C ASP A 382 -14.01 15.97 -4.71
N SER A 383 -15.30 16.22 -4.53
CA SER A 383 -16.02 15.87 -3.29
C SER A 383 -16.10 14.37 -2.98
N MET A 384 -15.92 13.48 -3.99
CA MET A 384 -15.95 12.03 -3.79
C MET A 384 -14.57 11.46 -3.45
N THR A 385 -13.51 11.96 -4.07
CA THR A 385 -12.14 11.44 -3.88
C THR A 385 -11.27 12.32 -2.99
N MET A 386 -11.71 13.54 -2.68
CA MET A 386 -10.96 14.58 -1.97
C MET A 386 -9.61 14.93 -2.63
N VAL A 387 -9.46 14.66 -3.93
CA VAL A 387 -8.26 14.98 -4.70
C VAL A 387 -8.34 16.41 -5.22
N LEU A 388 -7.23 17.16 -5.08
CA LEU A 388 -7.07 18.50 -5.62
C LEU A 388 -6.61 18.45 -7.08
N THR A 389 -7.28 19.21 -7.95
CA THR A 389 -6.99 19.28 -9.38
C THR A 389 -6.96 20.73 -9.86
N HIS A 390 -6.19 21.00 -10.92
CA HIS A 390 -6.22 22.31 -11.58
C HIS A 390 -7.35 22.43 -12.61
N GLU A 391 -7.90 21.30 -13.06
CA GLU A 391 -8.98 21.28 -14.04
C GLU A 391 -10.35 21.40 -13.35
N ALA A 392 -11.12 22.40 -13.78
CA ALA A 392 -12.56 22.45 -13.54
C ALA A 392 -13.24 21.66 -14.65
N ARG A 393 -13.53 20.38 -14.42
CA ARG A 393 -14.32 19.61 -15.40
C ARG A 393 -15.75 20.11 -15.52
#